data_AF-A0A6M2CW95-F1
#
_entry.id   AF-A0A6M2CW95-F1
#
_cell.length_a   1.000
_cell.length_b   1.000
_cell.length_c   1.000
_cell.angle_alpha   90.00
_cell.angle_beta   90.00
_cell.angle_gamma   90.00
#
_symmetry.space_group_name_H-M   'P 1'
#
loop_
_entity.id
_entity.type
_entity.pdbx_description
1 polymer ?
#
loop_
_entity_poly.entity_id
_entity_poly.type
_entity_poly.pdbx_seq_one_letter_code
_entity_poly.pdbx_strand_id
1 'polypeptide(L)' 'LTKIDKAKNSVILKNLAFVTELRNKYMSTLCFPQPFLVSSITREGIAFLQAFIAHITGLLDVEDARYSQPPLRNR' A
#
# COMPACT_ATOMS: atom_id res chain seq x y z
N LEU A 1 -4.21 7.58 2.50
CA LEU A 1 -4.47 8.28 3.77
C LEU A 1 -3.14 8.63 4.42
N THR A 2 -2.88 9.92 4.64
CA THR A 2 -1.63 10.42 5.23
C THR A 2 -1.78 10.65 6.74
N LYS A 3 -0.68 10.97 7.42
CA LYS A 3 -0.65 11.36 8.85
C LYS A 3 -1.21 10.26 9.78
N ILE A 4 -0.97 8.99 9.46
CA ILE A 4 -1.45 7.87 10.29
C ILE A 4 -0.85 7.89 11.70
N ASP A 5 0.32 8.53 11.89
CA ASP A 5 0.97 8.77 13.18
C ASP A 5 0.16 9.66 14.14
N LYS A 6 -0.85 10.39 13.64
CA LYS A 6 -1.70 11.29 14.44
C LYS A 6 -2.98 10.66 14.94
N ALA A 7 -3.31 9.45 14.49
CA ALA A 7 -4.58 8.81 14.78
C ALA A 7 -4.38 7.48 15.52
N LYS A 8 -5.33 7.14 16.39
CA LYS A 8 -5.38 5.80 16.98
C LYS A 8 -5.72 4.77 15.90
N ASN A 9 -5.23 3.54 16.03
CA ASN A 9 -5.49 2.45 15.08
C ASN A 9 -6.99 2.28 14.76
N SER A 10 -7.86 2.37 15.77
CA SER A 10 -9.31 2.29 15.57
C SER A 10 -9.87 3.40 14.68
N VAL A 11 -9.32 4.62 14.77
CA VAL A 11 -9.71 5.76 13.92
C VAL A 11 -9.17 5.58 12.51
N ILE A 12 -7.92 5.11 12.37
CA ILE A 12 -7.32 4.81 11.07
C ILE A 12 -8.18 3.78 10.32
N LEU A 13 -8.57 2.69 10.97
CA LEU A 13 -9.40 1.65 10.38
C LEU A 13 -10.78 2.16 9.97
N LYS A 14 -11.44 2.97 10.80
CA LYS A 14 -12.72 3.60 10.45
C LYS A 14 -12.59 4.50 9.23
N ASN A 15 -11.55 5.33 9.17
CA ASN A 15 -11.30 6.21 8.03
C ASN A 15 -11.01 5.43 6.76
N LEU A 16 -10.26 4.33 6.86
CA LEU A 16 -9.97 3.44 5.74
C LEU A 16 -11.24 2.78 5.19
N ALA A 17 -12.09 2.25 6.07
CA ALA A 17 -13.37 1.64 5.68
C ALA A 17 -14.29 2.66 5.00
N PHE A 18 -14.42 3.86 5.59
CA PHE A 18 -15.24 4.93 5.03
C PHE A 18 -14.77 5.37 3.64
N VAL A 19 -13.47 5.59 3.45
CA VAL A 19 -12.91 6.00 2.15
C VAL A 19 -13.05 4.89 1.11
N THR A 20 -12.90 3.64 1.53
CA THR A 20 -13.11 2.45 0.69
C THR A 20 -14.56 2.39 0.20
N GLU A 21 -15.53 2.62 1.08
CA GLU A 21 -16.95 2.67 0.74
C GLU A 21 -17.27 3.83 -0.20
N LEU A 22 -16.80 5.05 0.13
CA LEU A 22 -16.98 6.23 -0.71
C LEU A 22 -16.43 6.02 -2.12
N ARG A 23 -15.23 5.48 -2.24
CA ARG A 23 -14.63 5.14 -3.53
C ARG A 23 -15.53 4.17 -4.29
N ASN A 24 -15.91 3.05 -3.66
CA ASN A 24 -16.72 2.02 -4.32
C ASN A 24 -18.08 2.55 -4.78
N LYS A 25 -18.64 3.51 -4.05
CA LYS A 25 -19.97 4.04 -4.32
C LYS A 25 -19.97 5.20 -5.32
N TYR A 26 -18.93 6.02 -5.34
CA TYR A 26 -18.96 7.31 -6.03
C TYR A 26 -17.82 7.54 -7.03
N MET A 27 -16.76 6.72 -7.03
CA MET A 27 -15.63 6.93 -7.94
C MET A 27 -15.67 6.01 -9.15
N SER A 28 -15.10 6.52 -10.26
CA SER A 28 -14.95 5.76 -11.50
C SER A 28 -14.08 4.51 -11.28
N THR A 29 -14.45 3.41 -11.92
CA THR A 29 -13.67 2.16 -11.95
C THR A 29 -12.30 2.32 -12.61
N LEU A 30 -12.06 3.44 -13.29
CA LEU A 30 -10.78 3.80 -13.88
C LEU A 30 -9.77 4.36 -12.87
N CYS A 31 -10.19 4.66 -11.63
CA CYS A 31 -9.29 5.11 -10.58
C CYS A 31 -8.67 3.91 -9.84
N PHE A 32 -7.38 4.03 -9.49
CA PHE A 32 -6.66 2.98 -8.78
C PHE A 32 -7.38 2.60 -7.46
N PRO A 33 -7.72 1.32 -7.24
CA PRO A 33 -8.62 0.94 -6.18
C PRO A 33 -7.98 0.94 -4.79
N GLN A 34 -6.65 0.86 -4.63
CA GLN A 34 -6.06 0.61 -3.32
C GLN A 34 -5.61 1.91 -2.60
N PRO A 35 -6.19 2.22 -1.42
CA PRO A 35 -5.70 3.29 -0.56
C PRO A 35 -4.44 2.84 0.20
N PHE A 36 -3.41 3.68 0.19
CA PHE A 36 -2.20 3.48 1.01
C PHE A 36 -2.30 4.25 2.33
N LEU A 37 -2.01 3.58 3.44
CA LEU A 37 -1.82 4.22 4.75
C LEU A 37 -0.37 4.66 4.87
N VAL A 38 -0.11 5.96 5.05
CA VAL A 38 1.26 6.48 5.11
C VAL A 38 1.46 7.53 6.20
N SER A 39 2.66 7.57 6.77
CA SER A 39 3.18 8.69 7.54
C SER A 39 4.54 9.13 7.00
N SER A 40 4.70 10.43 6.75
CA SER A 40 6.00 11.00 6.40
C SER A 40 6.93 11.13 7.61
N ILE A 41 6.39 11.13 8.83
CA ILE A 41 7.13 11.29 10.08
C ILE A 41 7.70 9.96 10.54
N THR A 42 6.85 8.94 10.70
CA THR A 42 7.27 7.60 11.13
C THR A 42 7.79 6.73 9.98
N ARG A 43 7.67 7.22 8.73
CA ARG A 43 7.99 6.50 7.48
C ARG A 43 7.16 5.25 7.22
N GLU A 44 6.18 4.96 8.09
CA GLU A 44 5.26 3.84 7.90
C GLU A 44 4.50 3.96 6.58
N GLY A 45 4.37 2.84 5.87
CA GLY A 45 3.64 2.78 4.60
C GLY A 45 4.39 3.32 3.38
N ILE A 46 5.47 4.08 3.56
CA ILE A 46 6.19 4.72 2.45
C ILE A 46 6.83 3.69 1.51
N ALA A 47 7.46 2.65 2.07
CA ALA A 47 8.05 1.59 1.25
C ALA A 47 7.01 0.85 0.38
N PHE A 48 5.81 0.60 0.91
CA PHE A 48 4.72 -0.01 0.15
C PHE A 48 4.24 0.89 -0.99
N LEU A 49 4.10 2.20 -0.72
CA LEU A 49 3.73 3.16 -1.76
C LEU A 49 4.82 3.28 -2.84
N GLN A 50 6.10 3.34 -2.45
CA GLN A 50 7.22 3.40 -3.37
C GLN A 50 7.33 2.14 -4.22
N ALA A 51 7.21 0.95 -3.61
CA ALA A 51 7.22 -0.32 -4.34
C ALA A 51 6.05 -0.40 -5.34
N PHE A 52 4.86 0.06 -4.94
CA PHE A 52 3.73 0.13 -5.85
C PHE A 52 4.01 1.06 -7.04
N ILE A 53 4.53 2.27 -6.80
CA ILE A 53 4.90 3.21 -7.86
C ILE A 53 5.93 2.57 -8.79
N ALA A 54 7.01 2.02 -8.24
CA ALA A 54 8.06 1.37 -9.02
C ALA A 54 7.49 0.22 -9.87
N HIS A 55 6.57 -0.57 -9.31
CA HIS A 55 5.91 -1.64 -10.04
C HIS A 55 5.08 -1.12 -11.22
N ILE A 56 4.19 -0.17 -11.00
CA ILE A 56 3.32 0.34 -12.08
C ILE A 56 4.08 1.16 -13.13
N THR A 57 5.24 1.71 -12.80
CA THR A 57 6.10 2.40 -13.75
C THR A 57 7.11 1.48 -14.44
N GLY A 58 7.08 0.17 -14.17
CA GLY A 58 7.99 -0.81 -14.78
C GLY A 58 9.44 -0.72 -14.29
N LEU A 59 9.67 -0.09 -13.13
CA LEU A 59 10.98 -0.02 -12.48
C LEU A 59 11.23 -1.19 -11.52
N LEU A 60 10.19 -1.97 -11.20
CA LEU A 60 10.25 -3.15 -10.35
C LEU A 60 9.37 -4.24 -10.94
N ASP A 61 9.98 -5.35 -11.38
CA ASP A 61 9.24 -6.52 -11.81
C ASP A 61 8.87 -7.41 -10.61
N VAL A 62 7.66 -7.98 -10.62
CA VAL A 62 7.17 -8.81 -9.50
C VAL A 62 7.85 -10.17 -9.49
N GLU A 63 8.35 -10.62 -10.64
CA GLU A 63 9.25 -11.76 -10.76
C GLU A 63 10.51 -11.57 -9.90
N ASP A 64 11.17 -10.40 -9.98
CA ASP A 64 12.39 -10.09 -9.22
C ASP A 64 12.15 -10.09 -7.70
N ALA A 65 10.96 -9.68 -7.26
CA ALA A 65 10.59 -9.71 -5.84
C ALA A 65 10.46 -11.13 -5.27
N ARG A 66 10.20 -12.15 -6.11
CA ARG A 66 10.11 -13.56 -5.70
C ARG A 66 11.47 -14.25 -5.54
N TYR A 67 12.53 -13.72 -6.14
CA TYR A 67 13.89 -14.27 -6.08
C TYR A 67 14.66 -13.95 -4.79
N SER A 68 14.04 -13.26 -3.83
CA SER A 68 14.61 -13.05 -2.49
C SER A 68 14.38 -14.22 -1.53
N GLN A 69 13.82 -15.35 -1.99
CA GLN A 69 13.81 -16.57 -1.18
C GLN A 69 15.19 -17.25 -1.27
N PRO A 70 15.88 -17.52 -0.14
CA PRO A 70 17.13 -18.25 -0.18
C PRO A 70 16.88 -19.64 -0.80
N PRO A 71 17.81 -20.16 -1.62
CA PRO A 71 17.63 -21.45 -2.27
C PRO A 71 17.37 -22.51 -1.20
N LEU A 72 16.30 -23.30 -1.39
CA LEU A 72 16.00 -24.45 -0.55
C LEU A 72 17.18 -25.40 -0.61
N ARG A 73 17.94 -25.43 0.49
CA ARG A 73 19.04 -26.37 0.69
C ARG A 73 18.44 -27.76 0.85
N ASN A 74 18.35 -28.51 -0.25
CA ASN A 74 18.01 -29.93 -0.22
C ASN A 74 19.06 -30.65 0.64
N ARG A 75 18.58 -31.34 1.68
CA ARG A 75 19.35 -32.28 2.49
C ARG A 75 19.43 -33.62 1.79
#